data_AF-A0A258AVT6-F1
#
_entry.id   AF-A0A258AVT6-F1
#
_cell.length_a   1.000
_cell.length_b   1.000
_cell.length_c   1.000
_cell.angle_alpha   90.00
_cell.angle_beta   90.00
_cell.angle_gamma   90.00
#
_symmetry.space_group_name_H-M   'P 1'
#
loop_
_entity.id
_entity.type
_entity.pdbx_description
1 polymer ?
#
loop_
_entity_poly.entity_id
_entity_poly.type
_entity_poly.pdbx_seq_one_letter_code
_entity_poly.pdbx_strand_id
1 'polypeptide(L)' 'MASILTPEYIATLRRMTGAQKLRTAFQLYWSARRLKAARLRQQHPDWSEEQVQQRVKEIFMYAVT' A
#
# COMPACT_ATOMS: atom_id res chain seq x y z
N MET A 1 21.53 3.59 -13.33
CA MET A 1 20.15 3.37 -12.84
C MET A 1 19.53 4.72 -12.56
N ALA A 2 18.59 5.18 -13.41
CA ALA A 2 17.90 6.45 -13.18
C ALA A 2 17.36 6.49 -11.75
N SER A 3 17.62 7.59 -11.02
CA SER A 3 17.03 7.80 -9.70
C SER A 3 15.52 7.64 -9.80
N ILE A 4 14.98 6.61 -9.15
CA ILE A 4 13.53 6.31 -9.12
C ILE A 4 12.72 7.48 -8.54
N LEU A 5 13.40 8.43 -7.88
CA LEU A 5 12.80 9.61 -7.29
C LEU A 5 13.17 10.85 -8.10
N THR A 6 12.14 11.55 -8.58
CA THR A 6 12.32 12.82 -9.30
C THR A 6 12.70 13.95 -8.32
N PRO A 7 13.39 15.01 -8.78
CA PRO A 7 13.68 16.19 -7.96
C PRO A 7 12.42 16.80 -7.33
N GLU A 8 11.29 16.80 -8.05
CA GLU A 8 10.01 17.33 -7.62
C GLU A 8 9.41 16.51 -6.46
N TYR A 9 9.54 15.18 -6.54
CA TYR A 9 9.11 14.29 -5.46
C TYR A 9 9.91 14.55 -4.18
N ILE A 10 11.24 14.68 -4.30
CA ILE A 10 12.12 14.99 -3.16
C ILE A 10 11.78 16.35 -2.57
N ALA A 11 11.57 17.37 -3.40
CA ALA A 11 11.19 18.70 -2.96
C ALA A 11 9.85 18.69 -2.20
N THR A 12 8.88 17.89 -2.66
CA THR A 12 7.59 17.70 -2.00
C THR A 12 7.76 17.08 -0.60
N LEU A 13 8.53 15.99 -0.50
CA LEU A 13 8.81 15.35 0.79
C LEU A 13 9.55 16.28 1.77
N ARG A 14 10.45 17.15 1.27
CA ARG A 14 11.15 18.13 2.12
C ARG A 14 10.24 19.22 2.66
N ARG A 15 9.19 19.59 1.93
CA ARG A 15 8.20 20.61 2.35
C ARG A 15 7.17 20.06 3.36
N MET A 16 7.00 18.75 3.45
CA MET A 16 6.07 18.15 4.40
C MET A 16 6.58 18.22 5.83
N THR A 17 5.71 18.60 6.76
CA THR A 17 5.92 18.40 8.20
C THR A 17 5.95 16.91 8.55
N GLY A 18 6.50 16.56 9.71
CA GLY A 18 6.48 15.16 10.19
C GLY A 18 5.07 14.57 10.25
N ALA A 19 4.08 15.35 10.71
CA ALA A 19 2.69 14.92 10.76
C ALA A 19 2.08 14.66 9.35
N GLN A 20 2.45 15.48 8.35
CA GLN A 20 2.01 15.26 6.97
C GLN A 20 2.63 14.00 6.37
N LYS A 21 3.91 13.74 6.64
CA LYS A 21 4.59 12.51 6.21
C LYS A 21 3.91 11.27 6.79
N LEU A 22 3.65 11.26 8.10
CA LEU A 22 2.97 10.15 8.76
C LEU A 22 1.57 9.92 8.17
N ARG A 23 0.75 10.97 8.02
CA ARG A 23 -0.57 10.84 7.38
C ARG A 23 -0.48 10.25 5.97
N THR A 24 0.45 10.73 5.15
CA THR A 24 0.65 10.25 3.79
C THR A 24 1.07 8.78 3.78
N ALA A 25 1.99 8.39 4.67
CA ALA A 25 2.43 7.00 4.80
C ALA A 25 1.28 6.06 5.22
N PHE A 26 0.44 6.47 6.17
CA PHE A 26 -0.75 5.70 6.57
C PHE A 26 -1.76 5.58 5.42
N GLN A 27 -2.01 6.66 4.68
CA GLN A 27 -2.89 6.62 3.50
C GLN A 27 -2.38 5.67 2.43
N LEU A 28 -1.07 5.65 2.18
CA LEU A 28 -0.44 4.74 1.23
C LEU A 28 -0.58 3.28 1.70
N TYR A 29 -0.31 3.02 2.98
CA TYR A 29 -0.45 1.69 3.58
C TYR A 29 -1.86 1.12 3.40
N TRP A 30 -2.90 1.90 3.75
CA TRP A 30 -4.28 1.44 3.60
C TRP A 30 -4.73 1.31 2.15
N SER A 31 -4.29 2.23 1.27
CA SER A 31 -4.58 2.16 -0.17
C SER A 31 -4.00 0.91 -0.80
N ALA A 32 -2.76 0.55 -0.47
CA ALA A 32 -2.11 -0.66 -0.96
C ALA A 32 -2.86 -1.93 -0.52
N ARG A 33 -3.32 -1.98 0.73
CA ARG A 33 -4.13 -3.11 1.25
C ARG A 33 -5.47 -3.25 0.51
N ARG A 34 -6.16 -2.12 0.25
CA ARG A 34 -7.42 -2.12 -0.52
C ARG A 34 -7.22 -2.62 -1.94
N LEU A 35 -6.14 -2.19 -2.60
CA LEU A 35 -5.80 -2.64 -3.95
C LEU A 35 -5.52 -4.16 -3.98
N LYS A 36 -4.77 -4.65 -2.99
CA LYS A 36 -4.51 -6.10 -2.84
C LYS A 36 -5.80 -6.89 -2.60
N ALA A 37 -6.69 -6.40 -1.72
CA ALA A 37 -7.99 -7.03 -1.50
C ALA A 37 -8.83 -7.10 -2.77
N ALA A 38 -8.92 -5.99 -3.53
CA ALA A 38 -9.66 -5.95 -4.79
C ALA A 38 -9.15 -6.97 -5.81
N ARG A 39 -7.82 -7.10 -5.93
CA ARG A 39 -7.21 -8.13 -6.78
C ARG A 39 -7.54 -9.55 -6.31
N LEU A 40 -7.46 -9.81 -5.00
CA LEU A 40 -7.76 -11.14 -4.45
C LEU A 40 -9.22 -11.52 -4.70
N ARG A 41 -10.18 -10.59 -4.54
CA ARG A 41 -11.59 -10.83 -4.89
C ARG A 41 -11.77 -11.17 -6.37
N GLN A 42 -11.01 -10.53 -7.25
CA GLN A 42 -11.03 -10.83 -8.68
C GLN A 42 -10.47 -12.23 -8.99
N GLN A 43 -9.41 -12.64 -8.29
CA GLN A 43 -8.72 -13.92 -8.51
C GLN A 43 -9.43 -15.11 -7.84
N HIS A 44 -10.14 -14.86 -6.74
CA HIS A 44 -10.81 -15.85 -5.91
C HIS A 44 -12.26 -15.41 -5.62
N PRO A 45 -13.17 -15.48 -6.61
CA PRO A 45 -14.56 -15.03 -6.45
C PRO A 45 -15.37 -15.90 -5.47
N ASP A 46 -14.88 -17.09 -5.15
CA ASP A 46 -15.44 -18.05 -4.20
C ASP A 46 -15.04 -17.78 -2.74
N TRP A 47 -14.04 -16.93 -2.50
CA TRP A 47 -13.59 -16.62 -1.15
C TRP A 47 -14.55 -15.70 -0.41
N SER A 48 -14.70 -15.96 0.90
CA SER A 48 -15.34 -15.03 1.81
C SER A 48 -14.47 -13.79 2.02
N GLU A 49 -15.09 -12.70 2.51
CA GLU A 49 -14.36 -11.46 2.80
C GLU A 49 -13.28 -11.69 3.88
N GLU A 50 -13.55 -12.57 4.85
CA GLU A 50 -12.59 -12.94 5.90
C GLU A 50 -11.34 -13.61 5.31
N GLN A 51 -11.52 -14.53 4.35
CA GLN A 51 -10.41 -15.20 3.67
C GLN A 51 -9.56 -14.19 2.87
N VAL A 52 -10.22 -13.25 2.18
CA VAL A 52 -9.53 -12.15 1.48
C VAL A 52 -8.71 -11.32 2.46
N GLN A 53 -9.30 -10.86 3.57
CA GLN A 53 -8.59 -10.02 4.53
C GLN A 53 -7.44 -10.74 5.24
N GLN A 54 -7.61 -12.03 5.55
CA GLN A 54 -6.56 -12.87 6.11
C GLN A 54 -5.39 -13.00 5.13
N ARG A 55 -5.66 -13.21 3.83
CA ARG A 55 -4.59 -13.28 2.82
C ARG A 55 -3.89 -11.93 2.63
N VAL A 56 -4.61 -10.81 2.65
CA VAL A 56 -3.99 -9.46 2.64
C VAL A 56 -3.08 -9.27 3.85
N LYS A 57 -3.48 -9.74 5.05
CA LYS A 57 -2.63 -9.70 6.24
C LYS A 57 -1.33 -10.46 6.04
N GLU A 58 -1.38 -11.68 5.50
CA GLU A 58 -0.18 -12.48 5.22
C GLU A 58 0.75 -11.82 4.19
N ILE A 59 0.20 -11.28 3.11
CA ILE A 59 0.95 -10.56 2.07
C ILE A 59 1.82 -9.45 2.68
N PHE A 60 1.24 -8.63 3.56
CA PHE A 60 1.97 -7.53 4.20
C PHE A 60 2.85 -7.98 5.38
N MET A 61 2.50 -9.07 6.07
CA MET A 61 3.31 -9.60 7.17
C MET A 61 4.58 -10.27 6.66
N TYR A 62 4.47 -11.03 5.57
CA TYR A 62 5.56 -11.86 5.04
C TYR A 62 6.21 -11.27 3.78
N ALA A 63 5.79 -10.07 3.34
CA ALA A 63 6.27 -9.42 2.13
C ALA A 63 6.19 -10.31 0.87
N VAL A 64 5.11 -11.09 0.76
CA VAL A 64 4.81 -11.97 -0.38
C VAL A 64 3.79 -11.31 -1.31
N THR A 65 3.70 -11.74 -2.58
CA THR A 65 2.83 -11.10 -3.59
C THR A 65 1.43 -11.68 -3.72
#